data_AF-A0AAN6V9R9-F1
#
_entry.id   AF-A0AAN6V9R9-F1
#
_cell.length_a   1.000
_cell.length_b   1.000
_cell.length_c   1.000
_cell.angle_alpha   90.00
_cell.angle_beta   90.00
_cell.angle_gamma   90.00
#
_symmetry.space_group_name_H-M   'P 1'
#
loop_
_entity.id
_entity.type
_entity.pdbx_description
1 polymer ?
#
loop_
_entity_poly.entity_id
_entity_poly.type
_entity_poly.pdbx_seq_one_letter_code
_entity_poly.pdbx_strand_id
1 'polypeptide(L)'
;MGAYVSSANCAAHYGVTPNCSVVLSKNNRTAISLGGLHEGQFPGDPDIAGAGVLGAFLCVTVVSLLLAFTSSAWWATKHVFGIVNRLTREEKALKNWQLSISGIVEALIVTCSDQQVFTGGAYAITLRYAKACSVSAYHYNIVANILLVTCATHLMAVTVSRHYWEHPYVGVLRIIVTTLVFVVTGVLLANQGSGSFGFPTEVPQITDQYSLMLLPAACFQTGEFVFDKELDKALKAGSLPAFFTGPIHGFANYLIMFLFYVLSVGVSLGRIIRRGMHHDGRRKKSVAWLRNAMPALFRVKKIFYSIFGFYLFAGIAISTWTVVNAAIYVYQLRWWLDSSNWIQLTNGINPENDPSTFGQLVPLLLMSLTVFTFLQILSQRIRAREKRDDRLEYASISDAGNHRDHNPSEYANSIAPAQDRASLAPSRRSRYSTMSGVEMASIHEHEHEREELYDYPEQEKKDKSNTVVAVRAVDELDSEPESTAIGVESPDMGYAGLNFPPRQRKPSDAETPASEDEHAYLQSPIQEDAQMITATPVLDQEGPYDGRDFDGHEGADLGSRRNSGRI
;
A
#
# COMPACT_ATOMS: atom_id res chain seq x y z
N MET A 1 12.92 -9.29 -20.77
CA MET A 1 11.56 -8.79 -21.07
C MET A 1 11.56 -7.29 -20.87
N GLY A 2 11.59 -6.50 -21.94
CA GLY A 2 11.74 -5.05 -21.84
C GLY A 2 10.50 -4.43 -21.19
N ALA A 3 10.69 -3.51 -20.25
CA ALA A 3 9.64 -2.78 -19.54
C ALA A 3 9.28 -1.41 -20.20
N TYR A 4 9.65 -1.23 -21.46
CA TYR A 4 9.52 0.00 -22.24
C TYR A 4 8.63 -0.25 -23.45
N VAL A 5 7.75 0.68 -23.79
CA VAL A 5 6.93 0.60 -25.00
C VAL A 5 7.15 1.87 -25.81
N SER A 6 8.11 1.81 -26.74
CA SER A 6 8.30 2.87 -27.74
C SER A 6 7.32 2.67 -28.90
N SER A 7 7.11 3.71 -29.69
CA SER A 7 6.36 3.63 -30.95
C SER A 7 6.91 2.53 -31.89
N ALA A 8 8.24 2.40 -31.98
CA ALA A 8 8.89 1.34 -32.74
C ALA A 8 8.60 -0.07 -32.17
N ASN A 9 8.60 -0.20 -30.83
CA ASN A 9 8.24 -1.45 -30.17
C ASN A 9 6.76 -1.81 -30.41
N CYS A 10 5.86 -0.82 -30.36
CA CYS A 10 4.44 -1.00 -30.69
C CYS A 10 4.23 -1.54 -32.11
N ALA A 11 4.90 -0.94 -33.09
CA ALA A 11 4.81 -1.39 -34.47
C ALA A 11 5.37 -2.80 -34.65
N ALA A 12 6.53 -3.08 -34.04
CA ALA A 12 7.23 -4.36 -34.19
C ALA A 12 6.53 -5.54 -33.48
N HIS A 13 6.07 -5.34 -32.24
CA HIS A 13 5.55 -6.42 -31.40
C HIS A 13 4.03 -6.53 -31.40
N TYR A 14 3.31 -5.41 -31.51
CA TYR A 14 1.85 -5.38 -31.44
C TYR A 14 1.19 -5.09 -32.79
N GLY A 15 1.97 -4.72 -33.82
CA GLY A 15 1.42 -4.29 -35.12
C GLY A 15 0.63 -2.99 -35.03
N VAL A 16 0.82 -2.20 -33.97
CA VAL A 16 0.12 -0.94 -33.74
C VAL A 16 1.11 0.20 -33.91
N THR A 17 0.86 1.11 -34.85
CA THR A 17 1.68 2.32 -35.02
C THR A 17 0.97 3.49 -34.33
N PRO A 18 1.40 3.91 -33.12
CA PRO A 18 0.76 5.02 -32.44
C PRO A 18 0.91 6.30 -33.27
N ASN A 19 -0.18 7.04 -33.43
CA ASN A 19 -0.14 8.30 -34.16
C ASN A 19 0.44 9.40 -33.26
N CYS A 20 1.65 9.83 -33.55
CA CYS A 20 2.38 10.86 -32.81
C CYS A 20 2.36 12.23 -33.52
N SER A 21 1.50 12.43 -34.53
CA SER A 21 1.45 13.69 -35.29
C SER A 21 0.85 14.83 -34.47
N VAL A 22 1.48 16.00 -34.51
CA VAL A 22 0.94 17.25 -33.96
C VAL A 22 0.69 18.21 -35.10
N VAL A 23 -0.56 18.57 -35.34
CA VAL A 23 -0.96 19.53 -36.37
C VAL A 23 -1.37 20.82 -35.68
N LEU A 24 -0.54 21.85 -35.77
CA LEU A 24 -0.83 23.17 -35.21
C LEU A 24 -1.53 24.06 -36.23
N SER A 25 -2.33 24.99 -35.73
CA SER A 25 -2.87 26.10 -36.51
C SER A 25 -1.77 27.03 -36.99
N LYS A 26 -2.07 27.86 -37.99
CA LYS A 26 -1.14 28.86 -38.55
C LYS A 26 -0.51 29.77 -37.49
N ASN A 27 -1.20 29.97 -36.37
CA ASN A 27 -0.74 30.81 -35.26
C ASN A 27 0.22 30.08 -34.30
N ASN A 28 0.48 28.78 -34.49
CA ASN A 28 1.26 27.89 -33.60
C ASN A 28 0.78 27.82 -32.14
N ARG A 29 -0.31 28.49 -31.79
CA ARG A 29 -0.86 28.54 -30.42
C ARG A 29 -1.97 27.53 -30.16
N THR A 30 -2.60 27.01 -31.21
CA THR A 30 -3.75 26.12 -31.10
C THR A 30 -3.45 24.84 -31.86
N ALA A 31 -3.67 23.68 -31.24
CA ALA A 31 -3.55 22.41 -31.93
C ALA A 31 -4.86 22.12 -32.67
N ILE A 32 -4.78 21.92 -33.98
CA ILE A 32 -5.91 21.48 -34.80
C ILE A 32 -6.14 19.97 -34.58
N SER A 33 -5.06 19.21 -34.45
CA SER A 33 -5.13 17.77 -34.17
C SER A 33 -3.91 17.27 -33.40
N LEU A 34 -4.15 16.35 -32.47
CA LEU A 34 -3.14 15.64 -31.68
C LEU A 34 -3.34 14.14 -31.88
N GLY A 35 -2.39 13.48 -32.54
CA GLY A 35 -2.47 12.05 -32.83
C GLY A 35 -3.67 11.66 -33.69
N GLY A 36 -4.18 12.59 -34.50
CA GLY A 36 -5.40 12.40 -35.30
C GLY A 36 -6.71 12.67 -34.54
N LEU A 37 -6.63 13.03 -33.26
CA LEU A 37 -7.79 13.45 -32.47
C LEU A 37 -7.99 14.96 -32.61
N HIS A 38 -9.24 15.38 -32.70
CA HIS A 38 -9.64 16.79 -32.62
C HIS A 38 -10.20 17.14 -31.23
N GLU A 39 -10.41 18.43 -30.97
CA GLU A 39 -11.11 18.90 -29.77
C GLU A 39 -12.49 18.19 -29.64
N GLY A 40 -12.85 17.79 -28.42
CA GLY A 40 -14.05 17.00 -28.12
C GLY A 40 -14.00 15.53 -28.54
N GLN A 41 -12.86 15.02 -29.03
CA GLN A 41 -12.73 13.63 -29.48
C GLN A 41 -11.77 12.78 -28.64
N PHE A 42 -11.15 13.35 -27.60
CA PHE A 42 -10.24 12.59 -26.76
C PHE A 42 -11.01 11.55 -25.93
N PRO A 43 -10.75 10.24 -26.11
CA PRO A 43 -11.48 9.21 -25.40
C PRO A 43 -11.02 9.17 -23.93
N GLY A 44 -11.93 9.48 -23.00
CA GLY A 44 -11.69 9.29 -21.58
C GLY A 44 -11.58 7.81 -21.23
N ASP A 45 -10.75 7.46 -20.24
CA ASP A 45 -10.64 6.10 -19.70
C ASP A 45 -11.12 6.09 -18.24
N PRO A 46 -12.44 5.95 -17.99
CA PRO A 46 -12.99 5.96 -16.64
C PRO A 46 -12.46 4.84 -15.76
N ASP A 47 -11.95 3.75 -16.33
CA ASP A 47 -11.34 2.67 -15.56
C ASP A 47 -9.94 3.05 -15.05
N ILE A 48 -9.29 4.07 -15.61
CA ILE A 48 -7.96 4.55 -15.20
C ILE A 48 -8.02 5.87 -14.44
N ALA A 49 -8.69 6.86 -15.01
CA ALA A 49 -8.76 8.22 -14.49
C ALA A 49 -10.12 8.52 -13.81
N GLY A 50 -10.96 7.49 -13.61
CA GLY A 50 -12.25 7.63 -12.98
C GLY A 50 -12.22 8.20 -11.58
N ALA A 51 -13.19 9.06 -11.26
CA ALA A 51 -13.35 9.63 -9.93
C ALA A 51 -13.52 8.55 -8.84
N GLY A 52 -14.21 7.45 -9.15
CA GLY A 52 -14.40 6.32 -8.24
C GLY A 52 -13.10 5.59 -7.91
N VAL A 53 -12.24 5.34 -8.91
CA VAL A 53 -10.91 4.73 -8.70
C VAL A 53 -10.08 5.61 -7.77
N LEU A 54 -9.97 6.90 -8.10
CA LEU A 54 -9.17 7.85 -7.32
C LEU A 54 -9.71 8.02 -5.90
N GLY A 55 -11.02 8.15 -5.75
CA GLY A 55 -11.69 8.21 -4.46
C GLY A 55 -11.41 6.98 -3.62
N ALA A 56 -11.46 5.78 -4.21
CA ALA A 56 -11.18 4.54 -3.50
C ALA A 56 -9.72 4.45 -3.00
N PHE A 57 -8.75 4.72 -3.88
CA PHE A 57 -7.33 4.72 -3.49
C PHE A 57 -7.05 5.74 -2.39
N LEU A 58 -7.50 6.98 -2.56
CA LEU A 58 -7.27 8.04 -1.58
C LEU A 58 -7.96 7.77 -0.25
N CYS A 59 -9.21 7.29 -0.27
CA CYS A 59 -9.95 6.94 0.96
C CYS A 59 -9.20 5.88 1.77
N VAL A 60 -8.79 4.77 1.14
CA VAL A 60 -8.04 3.70 1.80
C VAL A 60 -6.71 4.21 2.36
N THR A 61 -5.99 5.03 1.60
CA THR A 61 -4.72 5.61 2.07
C THR A 61 -4.92 6.56 3.24
N VAL A 62 -5.91 7.46 3.18
CA VAL A 62 -6.20 8.43 4.26
C VAL A 62 -6.59 7.71 5.54
N VAL A 63 -7.47 6.70 5.46
CA VAL A 63 -7.83 5.87 6.62
C VAL A 63 -6.58 5.22 7.21
N SER A 64 -5.74 4.62 6.36
CA SER A 64 -4.50 3.99 6.83
C SER A 64 -3.54 5.01 7.47
N LEU A 65 -3.42 6.23 6.94
CA LEU A 65 -2.60 7.31 7.50
C LEU A 65 -3.10 7.75 8.88
N LEU A 66 -4.41 7.92 9.05
CA LEU A 66 -5.00 8.26 10.34
C LEU A 66 -4.76 7.15 11.39
N LEU A 67 -4.92 5.90 10.99
CA LEU A 67 -4.64 4.73 11.84
C LEU A 67 -3.15 4.63 12.21
N ALA A 68 -2.26 4.88 11.26
CA ALA A 68 -0.82 4.88 11.49
C ALA A 68 -0.37 6.01 12.43
N PHE A 69 -0.92 7.21 12.24
CA PHE A 69 -0.66 8.37 13.10
C PHE A 69 -1.13 8.11 14.53
N THR A 70 -2.38 7.65 14.71
CA THR A 70 -2.93 7.35 16.04
C THR A 70 -2.15 6.24 16.74
N SER A 71 -1.78 5.16 16.03
CA SER A 71 -0.95 4.07 16.56
C SER A 71 0.44 4.55 16.99
N SER A 72 1.08 5.39 16.19
CA SER A 72 2.42 5.93 16.45
C SER A 72 2.42 6.97 17.57
N ALA A 73 1.42 7.84 17.61
CA ALA A 73 1.21 8.80 18.69
C ALA A 73 0.99 8.08 20.03
N TRP A 74 0.10 7.08 20.04
CA TRP A 74 -0.12 6.25 21.23
C TRP A 74 1.16 5.57 21.72
N TRP A 75 1.95 5.02 20.80
CA TRP A 75 3.24 4.41 21.12
C TRP A 75 4.22 5.44 21.71
N ALA A 76 4.32 6.63 21.11
CA ALA A 76 5.20 7.70 21.57
C ALA A 76 4.80 8.19 22.96
N THR A 77 3.50 8.42 23.21
CA THR A 77 2.96 8.80 24.53
C THR A 77 3.34 7.78 25.60
N LYS A 78 3.27 6.48 25.29
CA LYS A 78 3.61 5.42 26.23
C LYS A 78 5.11 5.29 26.51
N HIS A 79 5.95 5.37 25.49
CA HIS A 79 7.38 5.03 25.59
C HIS A 79 8.31 6.24 25.77
N VAL A 80 7.96 7.39 25.21
CA VAL A 80 8.81 8.59 25.23
C VAL A 80 8.47 9.48 26.42
N PHE A 81 7.17 9.71 26.67
CA PHE A 81 6.71 10.61 27.74
C PHE A 81 6.59 9.92 29.11
N GLY A 82 6.68 8.59 29.17
CA GLY A 82 6.70 7.85 30.44
C GLY A 82 5.41 7.90 31.25
N ILE A 83 4.30 8.36 30.65
CA ILE A 83 3.02 8.62 31.33
C ILE A 83 2.41 7.35 31.97
N VAL A 84 2.75 6.16 31.47
CA VAL A 84 1.98 4.93 31.72
C VAL A 84 2.67 3.94 32.70
N ASN A 85 3.72 4.35 33.41
CA ASN A 85 4.44 3.46 34.34
C ASN A 85 3.84 3.38 35.76
N ARG A 86 2.71 4.06 36.02
CA ARG A 86 2.09 4.10 37.36
C ARG A 86 0.76 3.34 37.48
N LEU A 87 0.35 2.60 36.45
CA LEU A 87 -0.95 1.92 36.49
C LEU A 87 -0.93 0.69 37.42
N THR A 88 -1.94 0.64 38.27
CA THR A 88 -2.27 -0.41 39.24
C THR A 88 -2.55 -1.76 38.58
N ARG A 89 -2.61 -2.85 39.36
CA ARG A 89 -2.76 -4.22 38.84
C ARG A 89 -4.11 -4.45 38.16
N GLU A 90 -5.17 -3.80 38.64
CA GLU A 90 -6.50 -3.81 37.99
C GLU A 90 -6.48 -3.05 36.66
N GLU A 91 -5.82 -1.88 36.63
CA GLU A 91 -5.62 -1.16 35.38
C GLU A 91 -4.81 -1.97 34.36
N LYS A 92 -3.93 -2.90 34.78
CA LYS A 92 -3.25 -3.82 33.83
C LYS A 92 -4.23 -4.81 33.18
N ALA A 93 -5.28 -5.25 33.87
CA ALA A 93 -6.30 -6.12 33.29
C ALA A 93 -7.13 -5.37 32.24
N LEU A 94 -7.54 -4.13 32.52
CA LEU A 94 -8.11 -3.20 31.55
C LEU A 94 -7.13 -2.86 30.42
N LYS A 95 -5.83 -2.80 30.68
CA LYS A 95 -4.81 -2.51 29.67
C LYS A 95 -4.54 -3.68 28.71
N ASN A 96 -4.82 -4.92 29.11
CA ASN A 96 -4.82 -6.06 28.18
C ASN A 96 -5.86 -5.88 27.07
N TRP A 97 -6.95 -5.14 27.34
CA TRP A 97 -7.93 -4.76 26.33
C TRP A 97 -7.38 -3.69 25.36
N GLN A 98 -6.66 -2.68 25.84
CA GLN A 98 -6.01 -1.69 24.96
C GLN A 98 -4.95 -2.31 24.06
N LEU A 99 -4.25 -3.35 24.51
CA LEU A 99 -3.36 -4.16 23.66
C LEU A 99 -4.12 -4.82 22.50
N SER A 100 -5.43 -5.07 22.65
CA SER A 100 -6.30 -5.56 21.57
C SER A 100 -6.58 -4.51 20.49
N ILE A 101 -6.75 -3.23 20.85
CA ILE A 101 -7.03 -2.18 19.84
C ILE A 101 -5.84 -1.96 18.92
N SER A 102 -4.61 -1.92 19.46
CA SER A 102 -3.40 -1.81 18.64
C SER A 102 -3.32 -2.95 17.61
N GLY A 103 -3.73 -4.17 18.00
CA GLY A 103 -3.79 -5.31 17.08
C GLY A 103 -4.84 -5.13 15.97
N ILE A 104 -6.03 -4.61 16.31
CA ILE A 104 -7.08 -4.32 15.32
C ILE A 104 -6.61 -3.25 14.32
N VAL A 105 -6.05 -2.15 14.83
CA VAL A 105 -5.53 -1.04 14.00
C VAL A 105 -4.41 -1.51 13.08
N GLU A 106 -3.46 -2.30 13.59
CA GLU A 106 -2.38 -2.88 12.79
C GLU A 106 -2.92 -3.84 11.70
N ALA A 107 -3.92 -4.67 12.02
CA ALA A 107 -4.57 -5.56 11.06
C ALA A 107 -5.28 -4.78 9.94
N LEU A 108 -5.96 -3.68 10.28
CA LEU A 108 -6.61 -2.81 9.29
C LEU A 108 -5.61 -2.14 8.36
N ILE A 109 -4.53 -1.54 8.90
CA ILE A 109 -3.47 -0.92 8.10
C ILE A 109 -2.89 -1.93 7.11
N VAL A 110 -2.61 -3.15 7.58
CA VAL A 110 -2.09 -4.24 6.72
C VAL A 110 -3.11 -4.63 5.65
N THR A 111 -4.40 -4.73 5.99
CA THR A 111 -5.46 -5.06 5.03
C THR A 111 -5.62 -3.98 3.96
N CYS A 112 -5.63 -2.70 4.35
CA CYS A 112 -5.63 -1.56 3.42
C CYS A 112 -4.42 -1.59 2.48
N SER A 113 -3.25 -1.93 3.02
CA SER A 113 -2.03 -2.15 2.24
C SER A 113 -2.24 -3.23 1.19
N ASP A 114 -2.65 -4.43 1.59
CA ASP A 114 -2.79 -5.59 0.69
C ASP A 114 -3.71 -5.26 -0.49
N GLN A 115 -4.86 -4.63 -0.22
CA GLN A 115 -5.78 -4.21 -1.27
C GLN A 115 -5.16 -3.24 -2.27
N GLN A 116 -4.40 -2.25 -1.80
CA GLN A 116 -3.71 -1.33 -2.72
C GLN A 116 -2.60 -2.02 -3.51
N VAL A 117 -1.89 -3.01 -2.96
CA VAL A 117 -0.87 -3.74 -3.74
C VAL A 117 -1.49 -4.53 -4.87
N PHE A 118 -2.60 -5.23 -4.62
CA PHE A 118 -3.26 -6.02 -5.66
C PHE A 118 -3.91 -5.11 -6.70
N THR A 119 -4.59 -4.05 -6.25
CA THR A 119 -5.24 -3.12 -7.15
C THR A 119 -4.19 -2.35 -7.96
N GLY A 120 -3.20 -1.73 -7.32
CA GLY A 120 -2.10 -1.04 -7.99
C GLY A 120 -1.28 -1.97 -8.89
N GLY A 121 -1.01 -3.20 -8.45
CA GLY A 121 -0.37 -4.22 -9.27
C GLY A 121 -1.17 -4.55 -10.53
N ALA A 122 -2.49 -4.66 -10.43
CA ALA A 122 -3.36 -4.85 -11.58
C ALA A 122 -3.28 -3.65 -12.55
N TYR A 123 -3.31 -2.41 -12.05
CA TYR A 123 -3.09 -1.22 -12.89
C TYR A 123 -1.75 -1.24 -13.60
N ALA A 124 -0.68 -1.59 -12.90
CA ALA A 124 0.66 -1.66 -13.47
C ALA A 124 0.75 -2.72 -14.58
N ILE A 125 0.15 -3.89 -14.38
CA ILE A 125 0.07 -4.98 -15.37
C ILE A 125 -0.79 -4.55 -16.56
N THR A 126 -1.98 -3.98 -16.33
CA THR A 126 -2.89 -3.51 -17.39
C THR A 126 -2.24 -2.43 -18.24
N LEU A 127 -1.60 -1.44 -17.61
CA LEU A 127 -0.85 -0.40 -18.31
C LEU A 127 0.26 -1.00 -19.19
N ARG A 128 0.96 -2.02 -18.67
CA ARG A 128 2.09 -2.65 -19.35
C ARG A 128 1.70 -3.56 -20.50
N TYR A 129 0.66 -4.38 -20.34
CA TYR A 129 0.37 -5.48 -21.25
C TYR A 129 -0.92 -5.29 -22.04
N ALA A 130 -1.93 -4.63 -21.47
CA ALA A 130 -3.23 -4.47 -22.13
C ALA A 130 -3.33 -3.14 -22.89
N LYS A 131 -2.79 -2.05 -22.32
CA LYS A 131 -2.95 -0.68 -22.85
C LYS A 131 -1.64 -0.03 -23.31
N ALA A 132 -0.56 -0.81 -23.45
CA ALA A 132 0.80 -0.32 -23.60
C ALA A 132 0.99 0.70 -24.75
N CYS A 133 0.35 0.44 -25.89
CA CYS A 133 0.49 1.25 -27.12
C CYS A 133 -0.59 2.31 -27.32
N SER A 134 -1.69 2.24 -26.58
CA SER A 134 -2.86 3.10 -26.74
C SER A 134 -3.09 4.03 -25.56
N VAL A 135 -2.42 3.81 -24.43
CA VAL A 135 -2.55 4.68 -23.26
C VAL A 135 -1.98 6.06 -23.57
N SER A 136 -2.73 7.12 -23.30
CA SER A 136 -2.23 8.49 -23.43
C SER A 136 -1.23 8.82 -22.32
N ALA A 137 -0.37 9.81 -22.55
CA ALA A 137 0.54 10.30 -21.51
C ALA A 137 -0.20 10.86 -20.28
N TYR A 138 -1.40 11.43 -20.46
CA TYR A 138 -2.30 11.84 -19.38
C TYR A 138 -2.67 10.66 -18.46
N HIS A 139 -3.23 9.58 -19.02
CA HIS A 139 -3.61 8.39 -18.24
C HIS A 139 -2.38 7.73 -17.61
N TYR A 140 -1.26 7.72 -18.32
CA TYR A 140 0.02 7.21 -17.81
C TYR A 140 0.49 7.98 -16.57
N ASN A 141 0.44 9.32 -16.59
CA ASN A 141 0.79 10.16 -15.45
C ASN A 141 -0.13 9.92 -14.25
N ILE A 142 -1.44 9.73 -14.48
CA ILE A 142 -2.38 9.39 -13.42
C ILE A 142 -2.02 8.05 -12.78
N VAL A 143 -1.83 6.99 -13.57
CA VAL A 143 -1.46 5.66 -13.04
C VAL A 143 -0.16 5.71 -12.26
N ALA A 144 0.87 6.38 -12.79
CA ALA A 144 2.16 6.50 -12.11
C ALA A 144 2.02 7.15 -10.71
N ASN A 145 1.18 8.18 -10.59
CA ASN A 145 0.92 8.84 -9.30
C ASN A 145 0.02 8.01 -8.36
N ILE A 146 -0.95 7.26 -8.88
CA ILE A 146 -1.73 6.28 -8.07
C ILE A 146 -0.82 5.17 -7.54
N LEU A 147 0.16 4.72 -8.33
CA LEU A 147 1.15 3.74 -7.88
C LEU A 147 2.10 4.32 -6.82
N LEU A 148 2.42 5.62 -6.87
CA LEU A 148 3.12 6.30 -5.77
C LEU A 148 2.29 6.29 -4.48
N VAL A 149 1.00 6.59 -4.57
CA VAL A 149 0.07 6.50 -3.43
C VAL A 149 0.05 5.07 -2.86
N THR A 150 0.02 4.07 -3.75
CA THR A 150 0.11 2.65 -3.37
C THR A 150 1.39 2.38 -2.58
N CYS A 151 2.56 2.72 -3.14
CA CYS A 151 3.86 2.57 -2.49
C CYS A 151 3.92 3.26 -1.12
N ALA A 152 3.30 4.43 -0.96
CA ALA A 152 3.25 5.16 0.31
C ALA A 152 2.42 4.43 1.37
N THR A 153 1.26 3.88 0.97
CA THR A 153 0.43 3.05 1.87
C THR A 153 1.20 1.82 2.37
N HIS A 154 1.94 1.16 1.49
CA HIS A 154 2.79 0.02 1.84
C HIS A 154 3.94 0.38 2.77
N LEU A 155 4.62 1.49 2.46
CA LEU A 155 5.69 2.01 3.30
C LEU A 155 5.22 2.25 4.74
N MET A 156 4.05 2.86 4.87
CA MET A 156 3.41 3.07 6.17
C MET A 156 3.09 1.75 6.87
N ALA A 157 2.51 0.78 6.17
CA ALA A 157 2.13 -0.51 6.76
C ALA A 157 3.35 -1.28 7.32
N VAL A 158 4.44 -1.36 6.55
CA VAL A 158 5.68 -2.03 7.02
C VAL A 158 6.36 -1.25 8.15
N THR A 159 6.27 0.08 8.13
CA THR A 159 6.91 0.94 9.13
C THR A 159 6.23 0.81 10.51
N VAL A 160 4.90 0.90 10.52
CA VAL A 160 4.09 0.99 11.76
C VAL A 160 3.70 -0.38 12.32
N SER A 161 3.44 -1.38 11.47
CA SER A 161 2.95 -2.68 11.93
C SER A 161 4.02 -3.44 12.73
N ARG A 162 3.68 -3.87 13.95
CA ARG A 162 4.54 -4.72 14.78
C ARG A 162 4.29 -6.19 14.48
N HIS A 163 3.07 -6.54 14.09
CA HIS A 163 2.65 -7.91 13.78
C HIS A 163 2.71 -8.23 12.28
N TYR A 164 3.42 -7.43 11.50
CA TYR A 164 3.64 -7.67 10.06
C TYR A 164 4.13 -9.10 9.75
N TRP A 165 4.94 -9.67 10.66
CA TRP A 165 5.56 -10.99 10.56
C TRP A 165 4.94 -12.02 11.51
N GLU A 166 3.68 -11.86 11.90
CA GLU A 166 2.96 -12.87 12.68
C GLU A 166 2.87 -14.20 11.92
N HIS A 167 2.60 -14.12 10.61
CA HIS A 167 2.69 -15.25 9.68
C HIS A 167 3.85 -15.03 8.72
N PRO A 168 5.02 -15.66 8.91
CA PRO A 168 6.23 -15.32 8.19
C PRO A 168 6.10 -15.53 6.68
N TYR A 169 5.42 -16.59 6.23
CA TYR A 169 5.19 -16.86 4.80
C TYR A 169 4.38 -15.76 4.12
N VAL A 170 3.30 -15.30 4.77
CA VAL A 170 2.47 -14.18 4.28
C VAL A 170 3.28 -12.88 4.29
N GLY A 171 4.08 -12.66 5.34
CA GLY A 171 5.00 -11.51 5.41
C GLY A 171 6.01 -11.49 4.28
N VAL A 172 6.67 -12.62 3.97
CA VAL A 172 7.62 -12.74 2.84
C VAL A 172 6.91 -12.46 1.53
N LEU A 173 5.75 -13.08 1.29
CA LEU A 173 4.97 -12.87 0.07
C LEU A 173 4.63 -11.38 -0.12
N ARG A 174 4.15 -10.70 0.92
CA ARG A 174 3.85 -9.26 0.87
C ARG A 174 5.09 -8.45 0.52
N ILE A 175 6.24 -8.70 1.15
CA ILE A 175 7.48 -7.99 0.83
C ILE A 175 7.88 -8.19 -0.64
N ILE A 176 7.77 -9.42 -1.16
CA ILE A 176 8.09 -9.71 -2.57
C ILE A 176 7.16 -8.93 -3.50
N VAL A 177 5.84 -9.01 -3.29
CA VAL A 177 4.85 -8.34 -4.15
C VAL A 177 4.97 -6.82 -4.05
N THR A 178 5.10 -6.26 -2.84
CA THR A 178 5.33 -4.83 -2.64
C THR A 178 6.62 -4.37 -3.30
N THR A 179 7.72 -5.13 -3.19
CA THR A 179 8.99 -4.82 -3.85
C THR A 179 8.82 -4.79 -5.37
N LEU A 180 8.10 -5.77 -5.93
CA LEU A 180 7.76 -5.78 -7.36
C LEU A 180 6.99 -4.51 -7.76
N VAL A 181 6.00 -4.10 -6.98
CA VAL A 181 5.26 -2.85 -7.21
C VAL A 181 6.19 -1.64 -7.17
N PHE A 182 7.09 -1.52 -6.18
CA PHE A 182 8.08 -0.44 -6.14
C PHE A 182 8.96 -0.42 -7.40
N VAL A 183 9.48 -1.58 -7.82
CA VAL A 183 10.31 -1.69 -9.03
C VAL A 183 9.53 -1.25 -10.27
N VAL A 184 8.29 -1.71 -10.44
CA VAL A 184 7.47 -1.33 -11.59
C VAL A 184 7.14 0.17 -11.55
N THR A 185 6.79 0.74 -10.40
CA THR A 185 6.57 2.19 -10.25
C THR A 185 7.82 2.98 -10.62
N GLY A 186 8.99 2.56 -10.15
CA GLY A 186 10.27 3.19 -10.47
C GLY A 186 10.60 3.15 -11.95
N VAL A 187 10.34 2.02 -12.62
CA VAL A 187 10.48 1.90 -14.07
C VAL A 187 9.48 2.81 -14.79
N LEU A 188 8.21 2.82 -14.38
CA LEU A 188 7.20 3.67 -15.02
C LEU A 188 7.56 5.15 -14.94
N LEU A 189 8.07 5.62 -13.80
CA LEU A 189 8.54 7.00 -13.62
C LEU A 189 9.82 7.26 -14.42
N ALA A 190 10.81 6.36 -14.39
CA ALA A 190 12.06 6.53 -15.15
C ALA A 190 11.81 6.61 -16.67
N ASN A 191 10.77 5.93 -17.18
CA ASN A 191 10.41 5.97 -18.60
C ASN A 191 9.98 7.38 -19.05
N GLN A 192 9.53 8.24 -18.14
CA GLN A 192 9.19 9.63 -18.44
C GLN A 192 10.44 10.48 -18.75
N GLY A 193 11.64 10.04 -18.36
CA GLY A 193 12.90 10.74 -18.68
C GLY A 193 13.51 10.40 -20.04
N SER A 194 12.93 9.46 -20.77
CA SER A 194 13.63 8.75 -21.87
C SER A 194 13.52 9.40 -23.25
N GLY A 195 12.65 10.40 -23.46
CA GLY A 195 12.33 10.95 -24.78
C GLY A 195 13.08 12.22 -25.16
N SER A 196 13.45 12.35 -26.44
CA SER A 196 14.02 13.59 -27.00
C SER A 196 13.04 14.77 -26.96
N PHE A 197 11.74 14.49 -27.03
CA PHE A 197 10.68 15.49 -26.92
C PHE A 197 10.35 15.87 -25.48
N GLY A 198 10.91 15.17 -24.48
CA GLY A 198 10.47 15.23 -23.09
C GLY A 198 9.10 14.60 -22.91
N PHE A 199 8.92 13.81 -21.83
CA PHE A 199 7.58 13.34 -21.49
C PHE A 199 6.80 14.50 -20.85
N PRO A 200 5.55 14.77 -21.26
CA PRO A 200 4.78 15.88 -20.71
C PRO A 200 4.31 15.54 -19.29
N THR A 201 5.13 15.88 -18.29
CA THR A 201 4.82 15.69 -16.87
C THR A 201 4.28 16.94 -16.20
N GLU A 202 4.43 18.12 -16.80
CA GLU A 202 3.93 19.37 -16.23
C GLU A 202 2.40 19.46 -16.37
N VAL A 203 1.74 20.00 -15.35
CA VAL A 203 0.31 20.31 -15.42
C VAL A 203 0.17 21.54 -16.33
N PRO A 204 -0.60 21.47 -17.44
CA PRO A 204 -0.75 22.60 -18.33
C PRO A 204 -1.52 23.71 -17.63
N GLN A 205 -1.26 24.95 -18.04
CA GLN A 205 -2.02 26.08 -17.51
C GLN A 205 -3.44 26.06 -18.07
N ILE A 206 -4.39 26.65 -17.35
CA ILE A 206 -5.79 26.76 -17.78
C ILE A 206 -5.90 27.53 -19.11
N THR A 207 -4.95 28.42 -19.39
CA THR A 207 -4.86 29.19 -20.63
C THR A 207 -4.35 28.38 -21.81
N ASP A 208 -3.74 27.21 -21.57
CA ASP A 208 -3.19 26.36 -22.62
C ASP A 208 -4.32 25.61 -23.31
N GLN A 209 -4.52 25.91 -24.59
CA GLN A 209 -5.59 25.30 -25.39
C GLN A 209 -5.34 23.83 -25.72
N TYR A 210 -4.11 23.33 -25.56
CA TYR A 210 -3.76 21.95 -25.85
C TYR A 210 -2.57 21.50 -25.01
N SER A 211 -2.42 20.18 -24.86
CA SER A 211 -1.24 19.60 -24.24
C SER A 211 -0.82 18.33 -24.94
N LEU A 212 0.50 18.13 -25.04
CA LEU A 212 1.08 16.91 -25.59
C LEU A 212 0.74 15.65 -24.77
N MET A 213 0.21 15.80 -23.55
CA MET A 213 -0.22 14.67 -22.74
C MET A 213 -1.39 13.87 -23.33
N LEU A 214 -2.11 14.44 -24.29
CA LEU A 214 -3.20 13.76 -24.99
C LEU A 214 -2.69 12.74 -26.02
N LEU A 215 -1.42 12.82 -26.42
CA LEU A 215 -0.80 11.83 -27.30
C LEU A 215 -0.54 10.49 -26.57
N PRO A 216 -0.46 9.37 -27.30
CA PRO A 216 -0.04 8.09 -26.75
C PRO A 216 1.31 8.19 -26.02
N ALA A 217 1.42 7.62 -24.82
CA ALA A 217 2.64 7.63 -24.01
C ALA A 217 3.84 7.01 -24.76
N ALA A 218 3.58 6.05 -25.65
CA ALA A 218 4.58 5.40 -26.50
C ALA A 218 5.31 6.38 -27.45
N CYS A 219 4.70 7.54 -27.74
CA CYS A 219 5.33 8.60 -28.54
C CYS A 219 6.53 9.26 -27.84
N PHE A 220 6.60 9.17 -26.51
CA PHE A 220 7.65 9.83 -25.70
C PHE A 220 8.70 8.84 -25.17
N GLN A 221 8.52 7.54 -25.37
CA GLN A 221 9.41 6.51 -24.84
C GLN A 221 10.38 6.00 -25.93
N THR A 222 11.67 5.88 -25.61
CA THR A 222 12.72 5.50 -26.58
C THR A 222 13.01 4.00 -26.63
N GLY A 223 12.43 3.19 -25.75
CA GLY A 223 12.61 1.74 -25.72
C GLY A 223 13.90 1.26 -25.04
N GLU A 224 14.84 2.16 -24.77
CA GLU A 224 16.05 1.87 -23.99
C GLU A 224 15.78 1.81 -22.49
N PHE A 225 16.54 1.00 -21.76
CA PHE A 225 16.52 0.99 -20.30
C PHE A 225 17.17 2.28 -19.75
N VAL A 226 16.35 3.20 -19.24
CA VAL A 226 16.82 4.53 -18.75
C VAL A 226 16.89 4.62 -17.22
N PHE A 227 16.49 3.59 -16.49
CA PHE A 227 16.47 3.63 -15.03
C PHE A 227 17.84 3.96 -14.43
N ASP A 228 18.92 3.33 -14.89
CA ASP A 228 20.28 3.59 -14.38
C ASP A 228 20.75 5.00 -14.69
N LYS A 229 20.38 5.54 -15.87
CA LYS A 229 20.71 6.92 -16.28
C LYS A 229 19.98 7.94 -15.41
N GLU A 230 18.68 7.73 -15.11
CA GLU A 230 17.91 8.63 -14.24
C GLU A 230 18.34 8.50 -12.77
N LEU A 231 18.67 7.30 -12.31
CA LEU A 231 19.22 7.09 -10.97
C LEU A 231 20.56 7.81 -10.80
N ASP A 232 21.47 7.68 -11.78
CA ASP A 232 22.76 8.36 -11.77
C ASP A 232 22.60 9.89 -11.79
N LYS A 233 21.69 10.42 -12.63
CA LYS A 233 21.35 11.86 -12.63
C LYS A 233 20.82 12.33 -11.28
N ALA A 234 19.92 11.58 -10.66
CA ALA A 234 19.34 11.93 -9.37
C ALA A 234 20.39 11.90 -8.25
N LEU A 235 21.27 10.89 -8.23
CA LEU A 235 22.34 10.77 -7.23
C LEU A 235 23.45 11.80 -7.43
N LYS A 236 23.72 12.24 -8.66
CA LYS A 236 24.69 13.28 -8.99
C LYS A 236 24.15 14.71 -8.83
N ALA A 237 22.87 14.88 -8.50
CA ALA A 237 22.32 16.20 -8.20
C ALA A 237 23.07 16.79 -6.98
N GLY A 238 23.97 17.75 -7.24
CA GLY A 238 24.86 18.31 -6.22
C GLY A 238 24.16 19.10 -5.12
N SER A 239 22.84 19.26 -5.16
CA SER A 239 22.05 19.95 -4.14
C SER A 239 20.66 19.33 -3.95
N LEU A 240 20.13 19.43 -2.72
CA LEU A 240 18.77 18.98 -2.38
C LEU A 240 17.68 19.64 -3.25
N PRO A 241 17.70 20.97 -3.51
CA PRO A 241 16.71 21.58 -4.40
C PRO A 241 16.75 20.96 -5.80
N ALA A 242 17.94 20.76 -6.38
CA ALA A 242 18.08 20.13 -7.70
C ALA A 242 17.57 18.69 -7.74
N PHE A 243 17.71 17.95 -6.63
CA PHE A 243 17.14 16.60 -6.49
C PHE A 243 15.60 16.64 -6.54
N PHE A 244 14.97 17.57 -5.82
CA PHE A 244 13.51 17.68 -5.78
C PHE A 244 12.89 18.35 -7.01
N THR A 245 13.61 19.26 -7.68
CA THR A 245 13.17 19.93 -8.92
C THR A 245 13.59 19.18 -10.18
N GLY A 246 13.89 17.88 -10.07
CA GLY A 246 14.25 17.06 -11.21
C GLY A 246 13.19 17.10 -12.32
N PRO A 247 13.55 16.80 -13.57
CA PRO A 247 12.65 16.93 -14.73
C PRO A 247 11.43 16.01 -14.65
N ILE A 248 11.50 14.93 -13.87
CA ILE A 248 10.43 13.95 -13.73
C ILE A 248 9.68 14.19 -12.42
N HIS A 249 8.44 14.66 -12.54
CA HIS A 249 7.57 14.87 -11.38
C HIS A 249 7.38 13.57 -10.58
N GLY A 250 7.65 13.61 -9.29
CA GLY A 250 7.46 12.47 -8.38
C GLY A 250 8.62 11.47 -8.31
N PHE A 251 9.62 11.52 -9.20
CA PHE A 251 10.77 10.58 -9.16
C PHE A 251 11.62 10.75 -7.90
N ALA A 252 11.83 11.99 -7.45
CA ALA A 252 12.52 12.28 -6.20
C ALA A 252 11.77 11.69 -4.98
N ASN A 253 10.45 11.86 -4.93
CA ASN A 253 9.60 11.31 -3.88
C ASN A 253 9.65 9.77 -3.89
N TYR A 254 9.61 9.16 -5.08
CA TYR A 254 9.80 7.71 -5.25
C TYR A 254 11.11 7.23 -4.65
N LEU A 255 12.24 7.86 -4.99
CA LEU A 255 13.56 7.45 -4.50
C LEU A 255 13.66 7.53 -2.97
N ILE A 256 13.19 8.62 -2.37
CA ILE A 256 13.17 8.77 -0.91
C ILE A 256 12.31 7.68 -0.27
N MET A 257 11.12 7.43 -0.82
CA MET A 257 10.24 6.38 -0.33
C MET A 257 10.86 4.98 -0.48
N PHE A 258 11.50 4.70 -1.60
CA PHE A 258 12.13 3.41 -1.87
C PHE A 258 13.30 3.15 -0.90
N LEU A 259 14.15 4.15 -0.68
CA LEU A 259 15.24 4.05 0.30
C LEU A 259 14.69 3.85 1.72
N PHE A 260 13.65 4.59 2.10
CA PHE A 260 13.00 4.41 3.39
C PHE A 260 12.32 3.04 3.50
N TYR A 261 11.74 2.52 2.41
CA TYR A 261 11.15 1.19 2.35
C TYR A 261 12.18 0.11 2.62
N VAL A 262 13.34 0.15 1.95
CA VAL A 262 14.44 -0.80 2.19
C VAL A 262 14.89 -0.75 3.66
N LEU A 263 15.03 0.45 4.22
CA LEU A 263 15.33 0.64 5.65
C LEU A 263 14.23 0.00 6.53
N SER A 264 12.96 0.23 6.23
CA SER A 264 11.83 -0.29 7.00
C SER A 264 11.71 -1.81 6.93
N VAL A 265 12.00 -2.42 5.78
CA VAL A 265 12.11 -3.88 5.64
C VAL A 265 13.25 -4.41 6.50
N GLY A 266 14.43 -3.78 6.45
CA GLY A 266 15.58 -4.16 7.29
C GLY A 266 15.28 -4.08 8.79
N VAL A 267 14.65 -2.99 9.25
CA VAL A 267 14.21 -2.83 10.65
C VAL A 267 13.20 -3.92 11.02
N SER A 268 12.27 -4.25 10.12
CA SER A 268 11.25 -5.27 10.36
C SER A 268 11.83 -6.68 10.44
N LEU A 269 12.76 -7.04 9.55
CA LEU A 269 13.52 -8.30 9.62
C LEU A 269 14.32 -8.40 10.92
N GLY A 270 14.97 -7.31 11.34
CA GLY A 270 15.67 -7.25 12.62
C GLY A 270 14.76 -7.54 13.82
N ARG A 271 13.48 -7.13 13.78
CA ARG A 271 12.50 -7.47 14.82
C ARG A 271 12.20 -8.97 14.85
N ILE A 272 12.13 -9.65 13.70
CA ILE A 272 11.91 -11.10 13.62
C ILE A 272 13.08 -11.86 14.22
N ILE A 273 14.30 -11.55 13.79
CA ILE A 273 15.52 -12.21 14.29
C ILE A 273 15.57 -12.08 15.82
N ARG A 274 15.27 -10.88 16.33
CA ARG A 274 15.20 -10.62 17.77
C ARG A 274 14.07 -11.41 18.47
N ARG A 275 12.93 -11.66 17.84
CA ARG A 275 11.84 -12.49 18.38
C ARG A 275 12.19 -13.99 18.37
N GLY A 276 12.75 -14.50 17.28
CA GLY A 276 13.13 -15.92 17.14
C GLY A 276 14.14 -16.37 18.20
N MET A 277 15.04 -15.49 18.63
CA MET A 277 15.99 -15.76 19.72
C MET A 277 15.32 -15.99 21.10
N HIS A 278 14.01 -15.78 21.24
CA HIS A 278 13.29 -15.92 22.51
C HIS A 278 13.06 -17.37 22.94
N HIS A 279 13.01 -18.32 22.01
CA HIS A 279 12.52 -19.67 22.30
C HIS A 279 13.47 -20.51 23.17
N ASP A 280 14.80 -20.27 23.10
CA ASP A 280 15.80 -21.15 23.74
C ASP A 280 16.56 -20.53 24.92
N GLY A 281 16.05 -19.43 25.52
CA GLY A 281 16.82 -18.67 26.51
C GLY A 281 18.10 -18.01 25.95
N ARG A 282 18.41 -18.21 24.66
CA ARG A 282 19.49 -17.54 23.91
C ARG A 282 19.34 -16.02 24.00
N ARG A 283 18.13 -15.47 23.98
CA ARG A 283 17.89 -14.04 24.23
C ARG A 283 18.45 -13.57 25.56
N LYS A 284 18.30 -14.32 26.65
CA LYS A 284 18.88 -13.92 27.95
C LYS A 284 20.40 -13.86 27.85
N LYS A 285 21.02 -14.85 27.21
CA LYS A 285 22.47 -14.87 26.97
C LYS A 285 22.93 -13.74 26.07
N SER A 286 22.27 -13.49 24.94
CA SER A 286 22.64 -12.42 24.01
C SER A 286 22.36 -11.03 24.55
N VAL A 287 21.27 -10.82 25.29
CA VAL A 287 21.00 -9.54 25.96
C VAL A 287 21.97 -9.34 27.12
N ALA A 288 22.32 -10.37 27.88
CA ALA A 288 23.34 -10.27 28.92
C ALA A 288 24.72 -9.96 28.32
N TRP A 289 25.09 -10.65 27.23
CA TRP A 289 26.31 -10.39 26.48
C TRP A 289 26.32 -8.96 25.93
N LEU A 290 25.26 -8.50 25.27
CA LEU A 290 25.16 -7.14 24.73
C LEU A 290 25.18 -6.09 25.85
N ARG A 291 24.58 -6.39 27.00
CA ARG A 291 24.59 -5.52 28.19
C ARG A 291 25.97 -5.40 28.80
N ASN A 292 26.73 -6.48 28.80
CA ASN A 292 28.12 -6.50 29.28
C ASN A 292 29.08 -5.85 28.27
N ALA A 293 28.85 -6.06 26.97
CA ALA A 293 29.67 -5.48 25.90
C ALA A 293 29.43 -3.97 25.74
N MET A 294 28.20 -3.50 25.89
CA MET A 294 27.85 -2.08 25.72
C MET A 294 26.92 -1.56 26.85
N PRO A 295 27.43 -1.40 28.08
CA PRO A 295 26.63 -0.92 29.22
C PRO A 295 26.14 0.53 29.02
N ALA A 296 26.88 1.33 28.24
CA ALA A 296 26.46 2.68 27.84
C ALA A 296 25.13 2.64 27.10
N LEU A 297 24.96 1.73 26.12
CA LEU A 297 23.76 1.59 25.29
C LEU A 297 22.48 1.41 26.12
N PHE A 298 22.59 0.71 27.26
CA PHE A 298 21.46 0.47 28.17
C PHE A 298 21.13 1.65 29.09
N ARG A 299 22.07 2.57 29.36
CA ARG A 299 21.74 3.86 29.98
C ARG A 299 20.97 4.76 29.01
N VAL A 300 21.12 4.52 27.71
CA VAL A 300 20.51 5.33 26.65
C VAL A 300 19.17 4.80 26.12
N LYS A 301 18.47 3.93 26.86
CA LYS A 301 17.15 3.37 26.44
C LYS A 301 16.17 4.45 25.95
N LYS A 302 16.17 5.62 26.59
CA LYS A 302 15.33 6.75 26.19
C LYS A 302 15.67 7.27 24.79
N ILE A 303 16.96 7.35 24.44
CA ILE A 303 17.38 7.75 23.09
C ILE A 303 17.02 6.67 22.07
N PHE A 304 17.15 5.38 22.39
CA PHE A 304 16.71 4.33 21.46
C PHE A 304 15.22 4.43 21.14
N TYR A 305 14.36 4.64 22.15
CA TYR A 305 12.94 4.91 21.91
C TYR A 305 12.73 6.23 21.16
N SER A 306 13.51 7.27 21.44
CA SER A 306 13.40 8.52 20.68
C SER A 306 13.75 8.33 19.20
N ILE A 307 14.83 7.62 18.88
CA ILE A 307 15.25 7.32 17.50
C ILE A 307 14.20 6.48 16.78
N PHE A 308 13.68 5.44 17.46
CA PHE A 308 12.63 4.61 16.88
C PHE A 308 11.34 5.40 16.65
N GLY A 309 10.97 6.29 17.57
CA GLY A 309 9.85 7.21 17.39
C GLY A 309 10.05 8.13 16.21
N PHE A 310 11.23 8.74 16.09
CA PHE A 310 11.59 9.55 14.94
C PHE A 310 11.47 8.77 13.63
N TYR A 311 11.97 7.53 13.58
CA TYR A 311 11.79 6.65 12.43
C TYR A 311 10.32 6.42 12.07
N LEU A 312 9.44 6.13 13.05
CA LEU A 312 8.01 5.96 12.78
C LEU A 312 7.37 7.22 12.19
N PHE A 313 7.63 8.39 12.81
CA PHE A 313 7.09 9.66 12.33
C PHE A 313 7.68 10.09 10.99
N ALA A 314 8.95 9.81 10.72
CA ALA A 314 9.58 10.08 9.43
C ALA A 314 8.91 9.27 8.31
N GLY A 315 8.64 7.98 8.53
CA GLY A 315 7.93 7.14 7.55
C GLY A 315 6.52 7.64 7.27
N ILE A 316 5.78 8.07 8.31
CA ILE A 316 4.45 8.68 8.15
C ILE A 316 4.56 10.00 7.38
N ALA A 317 5.50 10.88 7.74
CA ALA A 317 5.66 12.19 7.09
C ALA A 317 6.01 12.05 5.60
N ILE A 318 6.95 11.17 5.24
CA ILE A 318 7.33 10.89 3.85
C ILE A 318 6.13 10.34 3.06
N SER A 319 5.37 9.43 3.67
CA SER A 319 4.18 8.84 3.04
C SER A 319 3.09 9.90 2.83
N THR A 320 2.75 10.68 3.85
CA THR A 320 1.76 11.77 3.77
C THR A 320 2.15 12.79 2.71
N TRP A 321 3.42 13.23 2.71
CA TRP A 321 3.94 14.19 1.73
C TRP A 321 3.75 13.67 0.29
N THR A 322 4.09 12.41 0.05
CA THR A 322 3.97 11.82 -1.29
C THR A 322 2.51 11.69 -1.71
N VAL A 323 1.63 11.23 -0.81
CA VAL A 323 0.20 11.07 -1.08
C VAL A 323 -0.45 12.42 -1.41
N VAL A 324 -0.15 13.47 -0.64
CA VAL A 324 -0.70 14.81 -0.87
C VAL A 324 -0.24 15.36 -2.22
N ASN A 325 1.06 15.29 -2.53
CA ASN A 325 1.57 15.79 -3.81
C ASN A 325 1.02 15.00 -5.01
N ALA A 326 0.98 13.67 -4.92
CA ALA A 326 0.41 12.83 -5.96
C ALA A 326 -1.09 13.11 -6.17
N ALA A 327 -1.85 13.28 -5.08
CA ALA A 327 -3.27 13.61 -5.14
C ALA A 327 -3.51 14.98 -5.78
N ILE A 328 -2.82 16.04 -5.31
CA ILE A 328 -2.93 17.39 -5.87
C ILE A 328 -2.63 17.37 -7.36
N TYR A 329 -1.53 16.73 -7.77
CA TYR A 329 -1.12 16.62 -9.17
C TYR A 329 -2.20 15.93 -10.03
N VAL A 330 -2.74 14.81 -9.56
CA VAL A 330 -3.81 14.09 -10.29
C VAL A 330 -5.10 14.92 -10.38
N TYR A 331 -5.51 15.58 -9.29
CA TYR A 331 -6.69 16.46 -9.31
C TYR A 331 -6.51 17.63 -10.28
N GLN A 332 -5.33 18.25 -10.31
CA GLN A 332 -5.02 19.33 -11.23
C GLN A 332 -5.05 18.88 -12.69
N LEU A 333 -4.48 17.71 -13.00
CA LEU A 333 -4.55 17.13 -14.35
C LEU A 333 -5.98 16.87 -14.80
N ARG A 334 -6.80 16.26 -13.94
CA ARG A 334 -8.21 15.95 -14.24
C ARG A 334 -9.02 17.21 -14.44
N TRP A 335 -8.82 18.20 -13.58
CA TRP A 335 -9.49 19.49 -13.68
C TRP A 335 -9.12 20.25 -14.95
N TRP A 336 -7.83 20.22 -15.34
CA TRP A 336 -7.41 20.76 -16.62
C TRP A 336 -8.08 20.02 -17.80
N LEU A 337 -8.08 18.68 -17.80
CA LEU A 337 -8.68 17.92 -18.91
C LEU A 337 -10.17 18.21 -19.05
N ASP A 338 -10.91 18.27 -17.93
CA ASP A 338 -12.33 18.57 -17.89
C ASP A 338 -12.66 19.96 -18.44
N SER A 339 -11.80 20.94 -18.18
CA SER A 339 -11.96 22.33 -18.67
C SER A 339 -11.41 22.57 -20.08
N SER A 340 -10.61 21.65 -20.62
CA SER A 340 -9.90 21.82 -21.90
C SER A 340 -10.77 21.64 -23.15
N ASN A 341 -12.01 21.16 -23.01
CA ASN A 341 -12.91 20.72 -24.11
C ASN A 341 -12.36 19.60 -25.00
N TRP A 342 -11.18 19.02 -24.70
CA TRP A 342 -10.64 17.93 -25.52
C TRP A 342 -11.39 16.62 -25.31
N ILE A 343 -11.88 16.36 -24.09
CA ILE A 343 -12.50 15.10 -23.73
C ILE A 343 -13.85 14.89 -24.44
N GLN A 344 -14.06 13.68 -24.93
CA GLN A 344 -15.31 13.27 -25.53
C GLN A 344 -16.39 13.11 -24.45
N LEU A 345 -17.40 13.97 -24.50
CA LEU A 345 -18.53 13.92 -23.58
C LEU A 345 -19.49 12.79 -23.96
N THR A 346 -19.90 11.99 -22.98
CA THR A 346 -20.96 10.98 -23.12
C THR A 346 -22.19 11.51 -22.40
N ASN A 347 -23.29 11.71 -23.12
CA ASN A 347 -24.51 12.35 -22.57
C ASN A 347 -24.25 13.75 -21.98
N GLY A 348 -23.32 14.51 -22.56
CA GLY A 348 -22.96 15.86 -22.10
C GLY A 348 -22.12 15.89 -20.81
N ILE A 349 -21.65 14.73 -20.32
CA ILE A 349 -20.86 14.61 -19.10
C ILE A 349 -19.51 13.95 -19.43
N ASN A 350 -18.45 14.38 -18.74
CA ASN A 350 -17.15 13.73 -18.80
C ASN A 350 -17.27 12.28 -18.29
N PRO A 351 -16.97 11.25 -19.11
CA PRO A 351 -17.10 9.86 -18.71
C PRO A 351 -16.24 9.49 -17.49
N GLU A 352 -15.11 10.16 -17.26
CA GLU A 352 -14.25 9.92 -16.08
C GLU A 352 -14.91 10.38 -14.76
N ASN A 353 -15.96 11.19 -14.82
CA ASN A 353 -16.73 11.61 -13.64
C ASN A 353 -17.91 10.67 -13.36
N ASP A 354 -18.23 9.73 -14.26
CA ASP A 354 -19.29 8.74 -14.06
C ASP A 354 -18.77 7.54 -13.25
N PRO A 355 -19.24 7.30 -12.01
CA PRO A 355 -18.80 6.18 -11.18
C PRO A 355 -19.35 4.81 -11.60
N SER A 356 -20.17 4.72 -12.65
CA SER A 356 -20.90 3.51 -13.03
C SER A 356 -20.05 2.42 -13.71
N THR A 357 -18.84 2.77 -14.15
CA THR A 357 -17.98 1.85 -14.91
C THR A 357 -17.42 0.70 -14.08
N PHE A 358 -17.22 -0.45 -14.74
CA PHE A 358 -16.77 -1.67 -14.07
C PHE A 358 -15.43 -1.50 -13.34
N GLY A 359 -14.45 -0.81 -13.96
CA GLY A 359 -13.14 -0.57 -13.36
C GLY A 359 -13.19 0.35 -12.13
N GLN A 360 -14.22 1.20 -12.01
CA GLN A 360 -14.46 2.02 -10.82
C GLN A 360 -15.16 1.25 -9.69
N LEU A 361 -16.06 0.32 -10.03
CA LEU A 361 -16.77 -0.49 -9.04
C LEU A 361 -15.87 -1.49 -8.33
N VAL A 362 -14.87 -2.07 -9.02
CA VAL A 362 -13.99 -3.08 -8.42
C VAL A 362 -13.22 -2.55 -7.20
N PRO A 363 -12.48 -1.42 -7.26
CA PRO A 363 -11.84 -0.84 -6.08
C PRO A 363 -12.83 -0.50 -4.95
N LEU A 364 -14.01 0.01 -5.28
CA LEU A 364 -15.05 0.32 -4.29
C LEU A 364 -15.55 -0.95 -3.57
N LEU A 365 -15.76 -2.03 -4.31
CA LEU A 365 -16.11 -3.33 -3.73
C LEU A 365 -14.98 -3.90 -2.88
N LEU A 366 -13.71 -3.75 -3.30
CA LEU A 366 -12.56 -4.15 -2.48
C LEU A 366 -12.52 -3.35 -1.16
N MET A 367 -12.85 -2.05 -1.17
CA MET A 367 -12.97 -1.31 0.09
C MET A 367 -14.02 -1.92 1.03
N SER A 368 -15.16 -2.39 0.50
CA SER A 368 -16.18 -3.06 1.34
C SER A 368 -15.61 -4.29 2.06
N LEU A 369 -14.65 -5.01 1.46
CA LEU A 369 -13.96 -6.13 2.10
C LEU A 369 -13.12 -5.69 3.31
N THR A 370 -12.56 -4.48 3.32
CA THR A 370 -11.88 -3.97 4.54
C THR A 370 -12.88 -3.80 5.68
N VAL A 371 -14.07 -3.30 5.37
CA VAL A 371 -15.14 -3.08 6.35
C VAL A 371 -15.63 -4.43 6.88
N PHE A 372 -15.85 -5.40 6.01
CA PHE A 372 -16.19 -6.76 6.44
C PHE A 372 -15.10 -7.39 7.30
N THR A 373 -13.83 -7.26 6.91
CA THR A 373 -12.69 -7.77 7.70
C THR A 373 -12.63 -7.10 9.07
N PHE A 374 -12.87 -5.78 9.15
CA PHE A 374 -12.96 -5.05 10.40
C PHE A 374 -14.09 -5.61 11.30
N LEU A 375 -15.28 -5.78 10.74
CA LEU A 375 -16.43 -6.31 11.47
C LEU A 375 -16.21 -7.74 11.94
N GLN A 376 -15.55 -8.58 11.14
CA GLN A 376 -15.16 -9.94 11.53
C GLN A 376 -14.18 -9.93 12.69
N ILE A 377 -13.13 -9.11 12.62
CA ILE A 377 -12.16 -8.95 13.71
C ILE A 377 -12.87 -8.45 14.98
N LEU A 378 -13.76 -7.46 14.85
CA LEU A 378 -14.52 -6.93 15.98
C LEU A 378 -15.43 -8.00 16.60
N SER A 379 -16.13 -8.78 15.77
CA SER A 379 -17.03 -9.86 16.19
C SER A 379 -16.27 -10.96 16.94
N GLN A 380 -15.13 -11.42 16.40
CA GLN A 380 -14.28 -12.42 17.06
C GLN A 380 -13.79 -11.92 18.43
N ARG A 381 -13.46 -10.62 18.53
CA ARG A 381 -13.01 -10.02 19.78
C ARG A 381 -14.12 -9.87 20.81
N ILE A 382 -15.34 -9.55 20.39
CA ILE A 382 -16.51 -9.49 21.29
C ILE A 382 -16.79 -10.89 21.84
N ARG A 383 -16.86 -11.92 20.98
CA ARG A 383 -17.07 -13.31 21.39
C ARG A 383 -15.97 -13.84 22.32
N ALA A 384 -14.72 -13.44 22.10
CA ALA A 384 -13.60 -13.82 22.98
C ALA A 384 -13.69 -13.18 24.37
N ARG A 385 -14.37 -12.04 24.52
CA ARG A 385 -14.62 -11.42 25.84
C ARG A 385 -15.72 -12.14 26.60
N GLU A 386 -16.82 -12.42 25.92
CA GLU A 386 -17.94 -13.17 26.49
C GLU A 386 -17.48 -14.49 27.11
N LYS A 387 -16.71 -15.30 26.35
CA LYS A 387 -16.11 -16.55 26.87
C LYS A 387 -15.18 -16.36 28.07
N ARG A 388 -14.53 -15.20 28.20
CA ARG A 388 -13.63 -14.91 29.32
C ARG A 388 -14.43 -14.52 30.56
N ASP A 389 -15.49 -13.77 30.39
CA ASP A 389 -16.38 -13.37 31.47
C ASP A 389 -17.09 -14.61 32.04
N ASP A 390 -17.56 -15.53 31.19
CA ASP A 390 -18.09 -16.83 31.59
C ASP A 390 -17.07 -17.63 32.42
N ARG A 391 -15.81 -17.73 31.96
CA ARG A 391 -14.75 -18.44 32.70
C ARG A 391 -14.46 -17.81 34.07
N LEU A 392 -14.52 -16.49 34.18
CA LEU A 392 -14.33 -15.78 35.45
C LEU A 392 -15.51 -16.02 36.40
N GLU A 393 -16.73 -16.05 35.87
CA GLU A 393 -17.93 -16.40 36.63
C GLU A 393 -17.82 -17.83 37.17
N TYR A 394 -17.48 -18.81 36.32
CA TYR A 394 -17.26 -20.19 36.75
C TYR A 394 -16.13 -20.34 37.78
N ALA A 395 -15.03 -19.60 37.63
CA ALA A 395 -13.95 -19.59 38.61
C ALA A 395 -14.41 -19.03 39.97
N SER A 396 -15.19 -17.95 39.97
CA SER A 396 -15.71 -17.35 41.20
C SER A 396 -16.69 -18.27 41.96
N ILE A 397 -17.52 -19.02 41.23
CA ILE A 397 -18.46 -19.99 41.81
C ILE A 397 -17.71 -21.20 42.39
N SER A 398 -16.68 -21.67 41.70
CA SER A 398 -15.83 -22.77 42.17
C SER A 398 -15.10 -22.43 43.48
N ASP A 399 -14.57 -21.21 43.60
CA ASP A 399 -13.91 -20.77 44.85
C ASP A 399 -14.90 -20.59 46.01
N ALA A 400 -16.13 -20.13 45.73
CA ALA A 400 -17.17 -20.02 46.76
C ALA A 400 -17.66 -21.39 47.26
N GLY A 401 -17.66 -22.41 46.40
CA GLY A 401 -18.07 -23.78 46.75
C GLY A 401 -17.06 -24.53 47.62
N ASN A 402 -15.76 -24.31 47.40
CA ASN A 402 -14.71 -25.07 48.08
C ASN A 402 -14.46 -24.64 49.54
N HIS A 403 -15.04 -23.51 49.98
CA HIS A 403 -14.87 -23.02 51.35
C HIS A 403 -15.84 -23.62 52.38
N ARG A 404 -16.76 -24.52 51.98
CA ARG A 404 -17.87 -24.95 52.84
C ARG A 404 -17.72 -26.32 53.54
N ASP A 405 -16.73 -27.15 53.20
CA ASP A 405 -16.66 -28.55 53.69
C ASP A 405 -15.37 -28.96 54.45
N HIS A 406 -14.61 -28.01 54.99
CA HIS A 406 -13.58 -28.32 55.98
C HIS A 406 -13.99 -27.85 57.37
N ASN A 407 -14.88 -28.62 57.98
CA ASN A 407 -15.02 -28.67 59.43
C ASN A 407 -14.05 -29.76 59.95
N PRO A 408 -12.92 -29.42 60.58
CA PRO A 408 -11.88 -30.40 60.93
C PRO A 408 -12.22 -31.33 62.09
N SER A 409 -13.48 -31.43 62.52
CA SER A 409 -13.86 -32.02 63.82
C SER A 409 -14.23 -33.49 63.81
N GLU A 410 -14.08 -34.24 62.70
CA GLU A 410 -14.63 -35.61 62.63
C GLU A 410 -13.71 -36.65 61.97
N TYR A 411 -12.40 -36.65 62.29
CA TYR A 411 -11.52 -37.82 62.05
C TYR A 411 -10.54 -38.03 63.20
N ALA A 412 -11.09 -38.32 64.37
CA ALA A 412 -10.39 -39.07 65.40
C ALA A 412 -11.15 -40.38 65.62
N ASN A 413 -10.60 -41.48 65.09
CA ASN A 413 -10.87 -42.90 65.38
C ASN A 413 -11.15 -43.74 64.12
N SER A 414 -10.10 -44.24 63.47
CA SER A 414 -9.95 -45.69 63.29
C SER A 414 -8.53 -46.02 62.82
N ILE A 415 -7.77 -46.57 63.76
CA ILE A 415 -6.59 -47.40 63.51
C ILE A 415 -7.11 -48.83 63.32
N ALA A 416 -6.71 -49.52 62.25
CA ALA A 416 -6.30 -50.95 62.18
C ALA A 416 -6.20 -51.39 60.69
N PRO A 417 -5.65 -52.58 60.34
CA PRO A 417 -4.41 -52.66 59.58
C PRO A 417 -4.54 -53.38 58.22
N ALA A 418 -3.42 -53.33 57.50
CA ALA A 418 -3.01 -54.13 56.34
C ALA A 418 -3.87 -55.34 55.94
N GLN A 419 -4.25 -55.40 54.67
CA GLN A 419 -4.49 -56.66 53.97
C GLN A 419 -4.15 -56.56 52.47
N ASP A 420 -3.28 -57.49 52.05
CA ASP A 420 -2.97 -57.84 50.68
C ASP A 420 -4.21 -58.07 49.81
N ARG A 421 -4.18 -57.62 48.54
CA ARG A 421 -4.36 -58.50 47.37
C ARG A 421 -4.34 -57.76 46.03
N ALA A 422 -3.48 -58.30 45.16
CA ALA A 422 -3.77 -58.76 43.80
C ALA A 422 -4.42 -57.80 42.78
N SER A 423 -3.59 -57.45 41.77
CA SER A 423 -3.86 -57.54 40.33
C SER A 423 -5.32 -57.47 39.85
N LEU A 424 -5.64 -56.47 39.01
CA LEU A 424 -6.49 -56.63 37.83
C LEU A 424 -6.32 -55.41 36.90
N ALA A 425 -6.11 -55.71 35.61
CA ALA A 425 -5.89 -54.76 34.52
C ALA A 425 -7.17 -53.99 34.12
N PRO A 426 -7.07 -52.79 33.52
CA PRO A 426 -8.22 -52.15 32.91
C PRO A 426 -8.40 -52.59 31.45
N SER A 427 -9.51 -53.27 31.22
CA SER A 427 -10.09 -53.60 29.92
C SER A 427 -10.53 -52.33 29.16
N ARG A 428 -9.95 -52.12 27.97
CA ARG A 428 -10.46 -51.22 26.92
C ARG A 428 -11.91 -51.57 26.60
N ARG A 429 -12.83 -50.60 26.74
CA ARG A 429 -14.19 -50.70 26.19
C ARG A 429 -14.43 -49.57 25.20
N SER A 430 -14.24 -49.90 23.93
CA SER A 430 -14.75 -49.16 22.79
C SER A 430 -16.28 -49.20 22.79
N ARG A 431 -16.92 -48.03 22.67
CA ARG A 431 -18.29 -47.92 22.16
C ARG A 431 -18.24 -47.14 20.86
N TYR A 432 -18.48 -47.84 19.77
CA TYR A 432 -18.99 -47.25 18.54
C TYR A 432 -20.50 -47.20 18.64
N SER A 433 -21.09 -46.03 18.47
CA SER A 433 -22.49 -45.88 18.10
C SER A 433 -22.55 -45.30 16.70
N THR A 434 -23.01 -46.13 15.78
CA THR A 434 -23.49 -45.83 14.44
C THR A 434 -24.73 -44.93 14.51
N MET A 435 -24.70 -43.80 13.81
CA MET A 435 -25.90 -43.24 13.18
C MET A 435 -25.59 -42.93 11.71
N SER A 436 -26.49 -43.43 10.88
CA SER A 436 -26.50 -43.36 9.42
C SER A 436 -27.11 -42.06 8.92
N GLY A 437 -26.46 -41.46 7.92
CA GLY A 437 -27.05 -40.82 6.73
C GLY A 437 -27.85 -39.52 6.94
N VAL A 438 -27.30 -38.38 6.48
CA VAL A 438 -27.74 -37.70 5.25
C VAL A 438 -26.53 -36.91 4.70
N GLU A 439 -26.34 -37.07 3.41
CA GLU A 439 -25.22 -36.65 2.58
C GLU A 439 -25.39 -35.18 2.12
N MET A 440 -24.44 -34.30 2.46
CA MET A 440 -24.11 -33.11 1.67
C MET A 440 -22.65 -32.75 1.90
N ALA A 441 -21.87 -32.84 0.81
CA ALA A 441 -20.46 -32.53 0.78
C ALA A 441 -20.21 -31.03 0.98
N SER A 442 -19.54 -30.68 2.06
CA SER A 442 -18.78 -29.44 2.21
C SER A 442 -17.43 -29.79 2.83
N ILE A 443 -16.37 -29.60 2.04
CA ILE A 443 -14.99 -29.84 2.44
C ILE A 443 -14.64 -28.74 3.45
N HIS A 444 -14.78 -29.06 4.74
CA HIS A 444 -14.31 -28.24 5.84
C HIS A 444 -13.06 -28.91 6.42
N GLU A 445 -11.91 -28.30 6.12
CA GLU A 445 -10.62 -28.64 6.71
C GLU A 445 -10.65 -28.24 8.19
N HIS A 446 -10.75 -29.24 9.07
CA HIS A 446 -10.82 -29.07 10.51
C HIS A 446 -9.38 -29.07 11.06
N GLU A 447 -8.73 -27.92 11.08
CA GLU A 447 -7.49 -27.74 11.84
C GLU A 447 -7.80 -27.71 13.34
N HIS A 448 -7.25 -28.68 14.04
CA HIS A 448 -7.41 -28.92 15.46
C HIS A 448 -6.43 -28.00 16.21
N GLU A 449 -6.81 -26.76 16.50
CA GLU A 449 -6.05 -25.91 17.42
C GLU A 449 -6.15 -26.48 18.84
N ARG A 450 -5.08 -27.20 19.23
CA ARG A 450 -4.83 -27.63 20.59
C ARG A 450 -4.30 -26.39 21.35
N GLU A 451 -5.20 -25.63 21.98
CA GLU A 451 -4.81 -24.61 22.97
C GLU A 451 -4.15 -25.33 24.18
N GLU A 452 -2.81 -25.40 24.17
CA GLU A 452 -2.04 -25.76 25.35
C GLU A 452 -2.10 -24.60 26.35
N LEU A 453 -2.90 -24.83 27.40
CA LEU A 453 -2.97 -24.06 28.62
C LEU A 453 -1.60 -24.06 29.30
N TYR A 454 -0.82 -22.99 29.10
CA TYR A 454 0.42 -22.77 29.83
C TYR A 454 0.11 -22.41 31.28
N ASP A 455 0.24 -23.39 32.16
CA ASP A 455 0.37 -23.21 33.59
C ASP A 455 1.75 -22.58 33.86
N TYR A 456 1.78 -21.40 34.49
CA TYR A 456 3.03 -20.73 34.85
C TYR A 456 3.57 -21.37 36.14
N PRO A 457 4.75 -22.02 36.14
CA PRO A 457 5.30 -22.50 37.38
C PRO A 457 5.71 -21.31 38.25
N GLU A 458 5.17 -21.30 39.46
CA GLU A 458 5.55 -20.42 40.56
C GLU A 458 7.07 -20.51 40.77
N GLN A 459 7.79 -19.40 40.57
CA GLN A 459 9.24 -19.37 40.78
C GLN A 459 9.57 -19.39 42.27
N GLU A 460 9.83 -20.60 42.77
CA GLU A 460 10.46 -20.84 44.06
C GLU A 460 11.85 -20.18 44.11
N LYS A 461 12.06 -19.26 45.07
CA LYS A 461 13.35 -18.63 45.33
C LYS A 461 14.34 -19.67 45.84
N LYS A 462 15.30 -20.08 45.01
CA LYS A 462 16.48 -20.81 45.47
C LYS A 462 17.66 -19.86 45.67
N ASP A 463 18.02 -19.67 46.93
CA ASP A 463 19.35 -19.24 47.37
C ASP A 463 20.40 -20.21 46.83
N LYS A 464 21.49 -19.67 46.26
CA LYS A 464 22.69 -20.48 45.96
C LYS A 464 23.95 -19.76 46.39
N SER A 465 24.64 -20.45 47.30
CA SER A 465 25.98 -20.23 47.78
C SER A 465 27.06 -20.59 46.74
N ASN A 466 28.25 -20.10 47.03
CA ASN A 466 29.51 -20.21 46.28
C ASN A 466 29.93 -21.63 45.92
N THR A 467 30.59 -21.79 44.77
CA THR A 467 31.71 -22.76 44.59
C THR A 467 32.66 -22.27 43.49
N VAL A 468 33.95 -22.54 43.70
CA VAL A 468 35.16 -22.04 43.03
C VAL A 468 35.82 -23.19 42.22
N VAL A 469 36.67 -22.83 41.23
CA VAL A 469 37.72 -23.62 40.51
C VAL A 469 37.16 -24.55 39.41
N ALA A 470 37.67 -24.67 38.17
CA ALA A 470 39.06 -24.73 37.72
C ALA A 470 39.29 -24.33 36.24
N VAL A 471 40.56 -24.04 35.98
CA VAL A 471 41.28 -23.71 34.74
C VAL A 471 41.30 -24.86 33.73
N ARG A 472 41.20 -24.54 32.43
CA ARG A 472 41.89 -25.29 31.36
C ARG A 472 42.13 -24.40 30.14
N ALA A 473 43.40 -24.20 29.83
CA ALA A 473 43.92 -23.61 28.59
C ALA A 473 44.17 -24.73 27.56
N VAL A 474 43.91 -24.47 26.27
CA VAL A 474 44.55 -25.09 25.10
C VAL A 474 44.42 -24.14 23.89
N ASP A 475 45.56 -23.58 23.48
CA ASP A 475 46.16 -23.35 22.14
C ASP A 475 45.31 -22.92 20.92
N GLU A 476 45.64 -21.70 20.47
CA GLU A 476 46.20 -21.33 19.15
C GLU A 476 46.08 -22.32 17.98
N LEU A 477 45.51 -21.85 16.87
CA LEU A 477 46.06 -22.10 15.53
C LEU A 477 45.51 -21.08 14.51
N ASP A 478 46.44 -20.27 14.01
CA ASP A 478 46.33 -19.36 12.87
C ASP A 478 46.07 -20.12 11.56
N SER A 479 45.26 -19.53 10.67
CA SER A 479 45.48 -19.59 9.20
C SER A 479 44.47 -18.72 8.42
N GLU A 480 44.91 -17.53 8.02
CA GLU A 480 44.65 -16.92 6.69
C GLU A 480 46.05 -16.82 6.01
N PRO A 481 46.22 -16.78 4.67
CA PRO A 481 45.45 -15.95 3.73
C PRO A 481 45.35 -16.49 2.27
N GLU A 482 45.03 -15.58 1.34
CA GLU A 482 45.03 -15.62 -0.15
C GLU A 482 43.72 -16.07 -0.82
N SER A 483 42.96 -15.20 -1.50
CA SER A 483 43.26 -14.38 -2.70
C SER A 483 43.57 -15.22 -3.94
N THR A 484 42.60 -15.33 -4.85
CA THR A 484 42.87 -15.65 -6.25
C THR A 484 41.82 -14.98 -7.12
N ALA A 485 42.25 -13.96 -7.85
CA ALA A 485 41.53 -13.40 -8.98
C ALA A 485 41.57 -14.41 -10.13
N ILE A 486 40.43 -14.68 -10.76
CA ILE A 486 40.36 -15.38 -12.05
C ILE A 486 39.53 -14.49 -12.97
N GLY A 487 40.21 -13.89 -13.94
CA GLY A 487 39.59 -13.36 -15.14
C GLY A 487 39.19 -14.53 -16.05
N VAL A 488 38.01 -14.44 -16.65
CA VAL A 488 37.60 -15.32 -17.74
C VAL A 488 37.06 -14.46 -18.87
N GLU A 489 37.71 -14.63 -20.01
CA GLU A 489 37.42 -14.07 -21.32
C GLU A 489 36.03 -14.46 -21.83
N SER A 490 35.42 -13.54 -22.58
CA SER A 490 34.31 -13.83 -23.50
C SER A 490 34.73 -14.85 -24.56
N PRO A 491 33.76 -15.62 -25.07
CA PRO A 491 33.70 -15.81 -26.51
C PRO A 491 32.33 -15.48 -27.10
N ASP A 492 32.42 -14.78 -28.22
CA ASP A 492 31.38 -14.58 -29.21
C ASP A 492 30.66 -15.87 -29.57
N MET A 493 29.32 -15.83 -29.57
CA MET A 493 28.51 -16.80 -30.30
C MET A 493 27.50 -16.05 -31.16
N GLY A 494 27.83 -15.96 -32.46
CA GLY A 494 26.91 -15.58 -33.51
C GLY A 494 25.86 -16.67 -33.72
N TYR A 495 24.58 -16.27 -33.71
CA TYR A 495 23.49 -17.13 -34.18
C TYR A 495 23.07 -16.72 -35.58
N ALA A 496 23.37 -17.63 -36.51
CA ALA A 496 22.88 -17.65 -37.88
C ALA A 496 21.35 -17.83 -37.91
N GLY A 497 20.75 -17.18 -38.91
CA GLY A 497 19.31 -17.10 -39.09
C GLY A 497 18.64 -18.41 -39.49
N LEU A 498 17.37 -18.51 -39.10
CA LEU A 498 16.39 -19.42 -39.67
C LEU A 498 15.23 -18.61 -40.25
N ASN A 499 15.29 -18.46 -41.57
CA ASN A 499 14.20 -17.95 -42.42
C ASN A 499 13.06 -18.97 -42.43
N PHE A 500 11.88 -18.58 -41.96
CA PHE A 500 10.63 -19.28 -42.26
C PHE A 500 9.85 -18.49 -43.33
N PRO A 501 9.41 -19.13 -44.44
CA PRO A 501 8.63 -18.45 -45.46
C PRO A 501 7.16 -18.28 -45.04
N PRO A 502 6.47 -17.22 -45.50
CA PRO A 502 5.07 -16.99 -45.16
C PRO A 502 4.15 -17.94 -45.94
N ARG A 503 3.23 -18.56 -45.22
CA ARG A 503 2.16 -19.42 -45.75
C ARG A 503 1.08 -18.53 -46.37
N GLN A 504 1.03 -18.48 -47.70
CA GLN A 504 -0.07 -17.87 -48.45
C GLN A 504 -1.39 -18.60 -48.17
N ARG A 505 -2.41 -17.89 -47.69
CA ARG A 505 -3.82 -18.32 -47.78
C ARG A 505 -4.46 -17.65 -48.98
N LYS A 506 -4.92 -18.46 -49.94
CA LYS A 506 -5.84 -18.05 -51.00
C LYS A 506 -7.23 -17.73 -50.42
N PRO A 507 -7.98 -16.80 -51.02
CA PRO A 507 -9.39 -16.59 -50.72
C PRO A 507 -10.23 -17.66 -51.43
N SER A 508 -11.21 -18.22 -50.73
CA SER A 508 -12.27 -19.04 -51.31
C SER A 508 -13.52 -18.19 -51.46
N ASP A 509 -14.01 -18.14 -52.69
CA ASP A 509 -15.20 -17.45 -53.14
C ASP A 509 -16.49 -18.00 -52.50
N ALA A 510 -17.47 -17.09 -52.43
CA ALA A 510 -18.89 -17.27 -52.69
C ALA A 510 -19.65 -18.46 -52.06
N GLU A 511 -20.59 -18.14 -51.18
CA GLU A 511 -21.91 -18.77 -51.21
C GLU A 511 -22.98 -17.82 -50.61
N THR A 512 -23.92 -17.43 -51.46
CA THR A 512 -25.26 -16.90 -51.11
C THR A 512 -26.23 -18.03 -51.49
N PRO A 513 -27.27 -18.32 -50.68
CA PRO A 513 -28.62 -17.95 -51.12
C PRO A 513 -29.54 -17.50 -49.95
N ALA A 514 -30.41 -16.52 -50.21
CA ALA A 514 -31.88 -16.66 -50.27
C ALA A 514 -32.55 -16.78 -48.88
N SER A 515 -33.14 -15.71 -48.36
CA SER A 515 -34.54 -15.28 -48.55
C SER A 515 -35.53 -16.11 -47.73
N GLU A 516 -36.03 -15.52 -46.65
CA GLU A 516 -37.39 -15.78 -46.17
C GLU A 516 -37.92 -14.50 -45.52
N ASP A 517 -38.92 -13.95 -46.18
CA ASP A 517 -39.84 -12.93 -45.70
C ASP A 517 -40.72 -13.52 -44.59
N GLU A 518 -40.91 -12.80 -43.47
CA GLU A 518 -42.24 -12.65 -42.90
C GLU A 518 -42.36 -11.37 -42.05
N HIS A 519 -43.36 -10.56 -42.45
CA HIS A 519 -43.97 -9.45 -41.71
C HIS A 519 -44.45 -9.92 -40.30
N ALA A 520 -44.72 -9.13 -39.26
CA ALA A 520 -45.56 -7.94 -39.22
C ALA A 520 -45.75 -7.45 -37.75
N TYR A 521 -45.91 -6.13 -37.61
CA TYR A 521 -46.69 -5.37 -36.60
C TYR A 521 -46.42 -5.46 -35.09
N LEU A 522 -45.97 -4.34 -34.52
CA LEU A 522 -46.78 -3.50 -33.60
C LEU A 522 -46.14 -2.11 -33.43
N GLN A 523 -46.75 -1.11 -34.08
CA GLN A 523 -46.61 0.32 -33.78
C GLN A 523 -47.72 0.72 -32.79
N SER A 524 -47.38 1.58 -31.83
CA SER A 524 -48.33 2.59 -31.34
C SER A 524 -47.58 3.89 -30.99
N PRO A 525 -48.10 5.06 -31.37
CA PRO A 525 -47.46 6.37 -31.21
C PRO A 525 -47.92 7.07 -29.92
N ILE A 526 -47.11 7.99 -29.40
CA ILE A 526 -47.61 9.05 -28.52
C ILE A 526 -47.42 10.38 -29.26
N GLN A 527 -48.55 11.07 -29.33
CA GLN A 527 -48.90 12.22 -30.14
C GLN A 527 -48.56 13.50 -29.37
N GLU A 528 -47.75 14.36 -29.98
CA GLU A 528 -47.67 15.77 -29.64
C GLU A 528 -48.87 16.49 -30.26
N ASP A 529 -49.57 17.31 -29.48
CA ASP A 529 -50.39 18.39 -30.00
C ASP A 529 -50.04 19.69 -29.27
N ALA A 530 -49.82 20.70 -30.11
CA ALA A 530 -49.37 22.04 -29.79
C ALA A 530 -50.45 22.90 -29.13
N GLN A 531 -50.04 23.99 -28.45
CA GLN A 531 -50.65 25.29 -28.71
C GLN A 531 -49.73 26.46 -28.32
N MET A 532 -49.95 27.54 -29.04
CA MET A 532 -49.09 28.67 -29.41
C MET A 532 -49.69 29.96 -28.81
N ILE A 533 -49.03 31.12 -29.00
CA ILE A 533 -49.53 32.53 -28.89
C ILE A 533 -49.17 33.18 -27.51
N THR A 534 -48.54 34.36 -27.33
CA THR A 534 -48.29 35.58 -28.13
C THR A 534 -47.18 36.47 -27.52
N ALA A 535 -46.47 37.18 -28.41
CA ALA A 535 -45.99 38.59 -28.40
C ALA A 535 -45.64 39.42 -27.14
N THR A 536 -44.49 40.10 -27.30
CA THR A 536 -43.87 41.36 -26.76
C THR A 536 -44.83 42.55 -26.43
N PRO A 537 -44.43 43.64 -25.71
CA PRO A 537 -43.14 44.40 -25.86
C PRO A 537 -42.52 45.16 -24.64
N VAL A 538 -41.25 45.57 -24.84
CA VAL A 538 -40.52 46.83 -24.50
C VAL A 538 -40.98 47.71 -23.32
N LEU A 539 -40.04 48.04 -22.40
CA LEU A 539 -39.73 49.43 -21.96
C LEU A 539 -38.44 49.51 -21.10
N ASP A 540 -37.65 50.55 -21.39
CA ASP A 540 -36.44 51.04 -20.72
C ASP A 540 -36.67 51.58 -19.30
N GLN A 541 -35.64 51.53 -18.43
CA GLN A 541 -35.08 52.73 -17.73
C GLN A 541 -33.89 52.43 -16.80
N GLU A 542 -32.78 53.12 -17.08
CA GLU A 542 -31.84 53.85 -16.19
C GLU A 542 -31.66 53.38 -14.73
N GLY A 543 -30.42 53.07 -14.30
CA GLY A 543 -29.55 54.08 -13.68
C GLY A 543 -28.61 53.46 -12.61
N PRO A 544 -27.60 54.20 -12.11
CA PRO A 544 -26.26 53.67 -11.83
C PRO A 544 -25.94 53.51 -10.33
N TYR A 545 -24.92 52.69 -10.01
CA TYR A 545 -24.24 52.77 -8.72
C TYR A 545 -22.73 52.85 -8.85
N ASP A 546 -22.21 53.71 -7.99
CA ASP A 546 -20.99 54.48 -8.01
C ASP A 546 -19.91 53.87 -7.10
N GLY A 547 -18.65 54.07 -7.50
CA GLY A 547 -17.53 54.46 -6.66
C GLY A 547 -17.18 53.66 -5.40
N ARG A 548 -15.99 53.04 -5.41
CA ARG A 548 -15.03 53.30 -4.33
C ARG A 548 -13.59 53.00 -4.74
N ASP A 549 -12.86 54.09 -4.92
CA ASP A 549 -11.41 54.20 -5.03
C ASP A 549 -10.70 53.73 -3.75
N PHE A 550 -9.52 53.13 -3.93
CA PHE A 550 -8.50 52.99 -2.90
C PHE A 550 -7.16 53.43 -3.50
N ASP A 551 -6.90 54.73 -3.44
CA ASP A 551 -5.56 55.31 -3.57
C ASP A 551 -5.02 55.62 -2.17
N GLY A 552 -3.75 55.25 -1.94
CA GLY A 552 -3.11 55.37 -0.64
C GLY A 552 -1.59 55.40 -0.72
N HIS A 553 -1.07 56.52 -1.22
CA HIS A 553 0.17 57.23 -0.84
C HIS A 553 1.56 56.57 -0.92
N GLU A 554 2.35 57.16 -1.84
CA GLU A 554 3.82 57.30 -1.80
C GLU A 554 4.33 58.27 -0.71
N GLY A 555 5.62 58.12 -0.34
CA GLY A 555 6.46 59.13 0.32
C GLY A 555 7.48 58.49 1.29
N ALA A 556 8.68 58.11 0.86
CA ALA A 556 9.89 58.93 0.66
C ALA A 556 10.69 59.27 1.95
N ASP A 557 11.85 58.59 2.06
CA ASP A 557 13.20 59.14 2.30
C ASP A 557 13.74 59.51 3.71
N LEU A 558 15.07 59.28 3.83
CA LEU A 558 16.07 59.78 4.79
C LEU A 558 16.24 59.10 6.17
N GLY A 559 17.43 58.52 6.40
CA GLY A 559 17.88 58.10 7.74
C GLY A 559 19.26 57.44 7.82
N SER A 560 20.32 58.22 7.61
CA SER A 560 21.73 57.85 7.80
C SER A 560 22.14 57.62 9.28
N ARG A 561 23.21 56.84 9.49
CA ARG A 561 24.06 56.60 10.70
C ARG A 561 23.64 55.55 11.73
N ARG A 562 24.44 54.48 11.88
CA ARG A 562 25.56 54.44 12.86
C ARG A 562 26.44 53.19 12.71
N ASN A 563 27.74 53.46 12.63
CA ASN A 563 28.86 52.53 12.77
C ASN A 563 29.23 52.37 14.26
N SER A 564 29.66 51.17 14.65
CA SER A 564 30.52 50.76 15.81
C SER A 564 30.04 49.36 16.24
N GLY A 565 30.77 48.26 16.08
CA GLY A 565 32.21 48.07 16.29
C GLY A 565 32.43 47.44 17.67
N ARG A 566 32.82 46.14 17.71
CA ARG A 566 33.65 45.58 18.79
C ARG A 566 34.21 44.20 18.45
N ILE A 567 35.52 44.23 18.22
CA ILE A 567 36.64 43.31 18.51
C ILE A 567 36.51 41.86 18.04
#